data_AF-A0A9E8MXQ1-F1
#
_entry.id   AF-A0A9E8MXQ1-F1
#
_cell.length_a   1.000
_cell.length_b   1.000
_cell.length_c   1.000
_cell.angle_alpha   90.00
_cell.angle_beta   90.00
_cell.angle_gamma   90.00
#
_symmetry.space_group_name_H-M   'P 1'
#
loop_
_entity.id
_entity.type
_entity.pdbx_description
1 polymer ?
#
loop_
_entity_poly.entity_id
_entity_poly.type
_entity_poly.pdbx_seq_one_letter_code
_entity_poly.pdbx_strand_id
1 'polypeptide(L)'
;MKNKSWRHHYLPVFYLKGFTKESNKFKIFNVQEKRFIKNGKEFSPESYFFEKDGNTIKFNESETDFLETQHYSHFDNNAAKLIEKINSSSIDNRFNVDEDDMPALNHFVSLMYWRLPHRKEELRNFVRNNDLNTLGLAIKDKNGIKDKKREEELKNSEPFLNAYKYYNSLMDSMRGFECRTPYTIIESTDKFPYLCSDNPVILEKNEMPKVYEDDYLFPLSRQQVIHKNK
;
A
#
# COMPACT_ATOMS: atom_id res chain seq x y z
N MET A 1 13.29 -26.61 -2.15
CA MET A 1 12.49 -25.67 -2.98
C MET A 1 11.96 -24.60 -2.05
N LYS A 2 12.23 -23.31 -2.28
CA LYS A 2 11.53 -22.25 -1.54
C LYS A 2 10.05 -22.36 -1.93
N ASN A 3 9.17 -22.57 -0.94
CA ASN A 3 7.74 -22.52 -1.18
C ASN A 3 7.40 -21.11 -1.66
N LYS A 4 7.09 -20.96 -2.96
CA LYS A 4 6.56 -19.73 -3.54
C LYS A 4 5.30 -19.37 -2.74
N SER A 5 5.25 -18.16 -2.18
CA SER A 5 4.01 -17.69 -1.55
C SER A 5 2.94 -17.62 -2.63
N TRP A 6 1.72 -18.08 -2.36
CA TRP A 6 0.60 -17.97 -3.29
C TRP A 6 -0.46 -17.00 -2.79
N ARG A 7 -0.43 -16.65 -1.49
CA ARG A 7 -1.31 -15.64 -0.90
C ARG A 7 -0.57 -14.32 -0.88
N HIS A 8 -0.83 -13.47 -1.87
CA HIS A 8 -0.21 -12.15 -1.97
C HIS A 8 -1.15 -11.16 -1.28
N HIS A 9 -0.75 -10.77 -0.08
CA HIS A 9 -1.57 -9.93 0.81
C HIS A 9 -1.55 -8.48 0.34
N TYR A 10 -2.68 -7.99 -0.16
CA TYR A 10 -2.83 -6.55 -0.43
C TYR A 10 -3.12 -5.75 0.84
N LEU A 11 -3.37 -6.41 1.98
CA LEU A 11 -3.18 -5.85 3.33
C LEU A 11 -2.22 -6.79 4.11
N PRO A 12 -1.00 -6.36 4.46
CA PRO A 12 0.00 -7.17 5.12
C PRO A 12 -0.51 -7.73 6.41
N VAL A 13 -0.10 -8.96 6.67
CA VAL A 13 -0.47 -9.69 7.89
C VAL A 13 -0.04 -8.91 9.13
N PHE A 14 1.13 -8.26 9.13
CA PHE A 14 1.60 -7.47 10.27
C PHE A 14 0.70 -6.26 10.56
N TYR A 15 0.24 -5.57 9.51
CA TYR A 15 -0.64 -4.42 9.62
C TYR A 15 -2.02 -4.85 10.16
N LEU A 16 -2.58 -5.92 9.61
CA LEU A 16 -3.86 -6.48 10.06
C LEU A 16 -3.84 -6.92 11.53
N LYS A 17 -2.69 -7.36 12.07
CA LYS A 17 -2.55 -7.70 13.50
C LYS A 17 -2.84 -6.51 14.42
N GLY A 18 -2.57 -5.27 13.98
CA GLY A 18 -2.87 -4.04 14.72
C GLY A 18 -4.36 -3.81 15.01
N PHE A 19 -5.25 -4.55 14.35
CA PHE A 19 -6.72 -4.46 14.50
C PHE A 19 -7.33 -5.71 15.13
N THR A 20 -6.50 -6.63 15.62
CA THR A 20 -6.99 -7.84 16.28
C THR A 20 -7.30 -7.60 17.75
N LYS A 21 -8.20 -8.42 18.31
CA LYS A 21 -8.34 -8.56 19.77
C LYS A 21 -7.22 -9.43 20.33
N GLU A 22 -7.16 -9.58 21.66
CA GLU A 22 -6.15 -10.40 22.37
C GLU A 22 -5.97 -11.82 21.81
N SER A 23 -7.00 -12.41 21.21
CA SER A 23 -6.91 -13.72 20.57
C SER A 23 -6.20 -13.72 19.19
N ASN A 24 -5.61 -12.61 18.76
CA ASN A 24 -5.01 -12.41 17.43
C ASN A 24 -5.97 -12.66 16.26
N LYS A 25 -7.27 -12.36 16.45
CA LYS A 25 -8.30 -12.49 15.43
C LYS A 25 -9.16 -11.23 15.35
N PHE A 26 -9.84 -11.06 14.22
CA PHE A 26 -10.84 -10.01 14.01
C PHE A 26 -12.14 -10.57 13.42
N LYS A 27 -13.20 -9.76 13.47
CA LYS A 27 -14.44 -9.99 12.72
C LYS A 27 -14.47 -9.05 11.51
N ILE A 28 -15.07 -9.50 10.41
CA ILE A 28 -15.27 -8.67 9.22
C ILE A 28 -16.74 -8.31 9.12
N PHE A 29 -17.01 -7.01 9.09
CA PHE A 29 -18.33 -6.45 8.84
C PHE A 29 -18.47 -6.11 7.35
N ASN A 30 -19.47 -6.68 6.68
CA ASN A 30 -19.81 -6.29 5.31
C ASN A 30 -20.71 -5.05 5.37
N VAL A 31 -20.20 -3.92 4.89
CA VAL A 31 -20.90 -2.63 4.91
C VAL A 31 -22.13 -2.64 4.01
N GLN A 32 -22.07 -3.29 2.84
CA GLN A 32 -23.19 -3.35 1.89
C GLN A 32 -24.32 -4.23 2.44
N GLU A 33 -23.99 -5.39 2.99
CA GLU A 33 -24.96 -6.33 3.57
C GLU A 33 -25.37 -5.95 5.01
N LYS A 34 -24.73 -4.96 5.62
CA LYS A 34 -24.91 -4.50 7.00
C LYS A 34 -24.86 -5.64 8.04
N ARG A 35 -23.95 -6.60 7.86
CA ARG A 35 -23.81 -7.77 8.75
C ARG A 35 -22.38 -8.26 8.85
N PHE A 36 -22.07 -8.96 9.93
CA PHE A 36 -20.83 -9.73 10.00
C PHE A 36 -20.88 -10.93 9.05
N ILE A 37 -19.79 -11.17 8.33
CA ILE A 37 -19.69 -12.31 7.43
C ILE A 37 -19.58 -13.62 8.22
N LYS A 38 -19.95 -14.75 7.57
CA LYS A 38 -19.87 -16.10 8.15
C LYS A 38 -20.45 -16.17 9.58
N ASN A 39 -21.59 -15.52 9.80
CA ASN A 39 -22.30 -15.48 11.08
C ASN A 39 -21.45 -14.97 12.25
N GLY A 40 -20.60 -13.97 12.01
CA GLY A 40 -19.78 -13.37 13.06
C GLY A 40 -18.55 -14.20 13.47
N LYS A 41 -18.15 -15.16 12.63
CA LYS A 41 -16.91 -15.92 12.80
C LYS A 41 -15.70 -14.97 12.85
N GLU A 42 -14.71 -15.38 13.64
CA GLU A 42 -13.44 -14.68 13.75
C GLU A 42 -12.38 -15.28 12.81
N PHE A 43 -11.52 -14.40 12.29
CA PHE A 43 -10.55 -14.72 11.26
C PHE A 43 -9.14 -14.37 11.69
N SER A 44 -8.18 -15.19 11.29
CA SER A 44 -6.77 -14.84 11.42
C SER A 44 -6.39 -13.83 10.32
N PRO A 45 -5.47 -12.89 10.59
CA PRO A 45 -4.97 -11.95 9.59
C PRO A 45 -4.52 -12.57 8.26
N GLU A 46 -3.90 -13.76 8.29
CA GLU A 46 -3.44 -14.51 7.10
C GLU A 46 -4.56 -15.13 6.23
N SER A 47 -5.81 -15.10 6.70
CA SER A 47 -6.93 -15.81 6.06
C SER A 47 -7.77 -14.92 5.14
N TYR A 48 -7.55 -13.60 5.14
CA TYR A 48 -8.30 -12.62 4.37
C TYR A 48 -7.36 -11.54 3.79
N PHE A 49 -7.92 -10.70 2.92
CA PHE A 49 -7.23 -9.54 2.31
C PHE A 49 -5.96 -9.91 1.51
N PHE A 50 -6.06 -10.99 0.74
CA PHE A 50 -5.04 -11.41 -0.22
C PHE A 50 -5.69 -11.75 -1.57
N GLU A 51 -4.88 -11.72 -2.61
CA GLU A 51 -5.20 -12.32 -3.90
C GLU A 51 -4.32 -13.55 -4.12
N LYS A 52 -4.89 -14.61 -4.71
CA LYS A 52 -4.10 -15.75 -5.13
C LYS A 52 -3.19 -15.32 -6.28
N ASP A 53 -1.89 -15.44 -6.09
CA ASP A 53 -0.86 -15.11 -7.08
C ASP A 53 -0.96 -13.66 -7.61
N GLY A 54 -1.55 -12.73 -6.85
CA GLY A 54 -1.92 -11.38 -7.32
C GLY A 54 -0.74 -10.52 -7.82
N ASN A 55 0.41 -10.66 -7.16
CA ASN A 55 1.69 -10.06 -7.55
C ASN A 55 2.66 -11.01 -8.28
N THR A 56 2.21 -12.18 -8.74
CA THR A 56 3.04 -13.07 -9.58
C THR A 56 3.24 -12.43 -10.95
N ILE A 57 4.50 -12.35 -11.39
CA ILE A 57 4.83 -11.91 -12.74
C ILE A 57 5.14 -13.12 -13.60
N LYS A 58 4.52 -13.17 -14.79
CA LYS A 58 4.73 -14.23 -15.78
C LYS A 58 5.48 -13.67 -16.98
N PHE A 59 6.62 -14.28 -17.30
CA PHE A 59 7.40 -14.01 -18.51
C PHE A 59 7.52 -15.31 -19.30
N ASN A 60 6.83 -15.38 -20.44
CA ASN A 60 6.71 -16.60 -21.24
C ASN A 60 6.25 -17.80 -20.38
N GLU A 61 7.04 -18.87 -20.33
CA GLU A 61 6.76 -20.08 -19.54
C GLU A 61 7.28 -20.00 -18.09
N SER A 62 7.89 -18.88 -17.71
CA SER A 62 8.45 -18.68 -16.36
C SER A 62 7.55 -17.78 -15.51
N GLU A 63 7.45 -18.10 -14.22
CA GLU A 63 6.77 -17.27 -13.23
C GLU A 63 7.71 -16.91 -12.08
N THR A 64 7.56 -15.70 -11.54
CA THR A 64 8.35 -15.20 -10.43
C THR A 64 7.49 -14.46 -9.42
N ASP A 65 7.83 -14.56 -8.14
CA ASP A 65 7.24 -13.83 -7.01
C ASP A 65 8.19 -12.72 -6.49
N PHE A 66 9.10 -12.22 -7.32
CA PHE A 66 10.12 -11.25 -6.89
C PHE A 66 9.51 -9.98 -6.28
N LEU A 67 8.31 -9.55 -6.71
CA LEU A 67 7.61 -8.42 -6.10
C LEU A 67 7.31 -8.69 -4.61
N GLU A 68 6.89 -9.90 -4.26
CA GLU A 68 6.68 -10.27 -2.85
C GLU A 68 8.02 -10.44 -2.12
N THR A 69 8.93 -11.20 -2.71
CA THR A 69 10.10 -11.71 -2.00
C THR A 69 11.24 -10.70 -1.90
N GLN A 70 11.42 -9.83 -2.90
CA GLN A 70 12.53 -8.86 -2.98
C GLN A 70 12.09 -7.41 -2.77
N HIS A 71 10.81 -7.09 -2.96
CA HIS A 71 10.32 -5.71 -2.89
C HIS A 71 9.40 -5.49 -1.69
N TYR A 72 8.17 -6.01 -1.70
CA TYR A 72 7.21 -5.79 -0.61
C TYR A 72 7.75 -6.27 0.74
N SER A 73 8.42 -7.42 0.80
CA SER A 73 9.01 -7.94 2.04
C SER A 73 9.94 -6.95 2.74
N HIS A 74 10.76 -6.20 1.99
CA HIS A 74 11.69 -5.24 2.58
C HIS A 74 10.95 -4.06 3.22
N PHE A 75 10.02 -3.46 2.48
CA PHE A 75 9.23 -2.32 2.96
C PHE A 75 8.27 -2.70 4.07
N ASP A 76 7.59 -3.84 3.95
CA ASP A 76 6.69 -4.35 4.98
C ASP A 76 7.43 -4.64 6.29
N ASN A 77 8.64 -5.18 6.24
CA ASN A 77 9.45 -5.40 7.44
C ASN A 77 9.86 -4.09 8.12
N ASN A 78 10.20 -3.05 7.35
CA ASN A 78 10.55 -1.74 7.91
C ASN A 78 9.31 -1.04 8.49
N ALA A 79 8.19 -1.06 7.75
CA ALA A 79 6.92 -0.52 8.20
C ALA A 79 6.41 -1.24 9.47
N ALA A 80 6.61 -2.55 9.58
CA ALA A 80 6.26 -3.32 10.78
C ALA A 80 7.00 -2.81 12.01
N LYS A 81 8.32 -2.60 11.91
CA LYS A 81 9.14 -2.06 13.01
C LYS A 81 8.70 -0.65 13.40
N LEU A 82 8.43 0.20 12.40
CA LEU A 82 7.98 1.57 12.65
C LEU A 82 6.59 1.61 13.31
N ILE A 83 5.64 0.81 12.83
CA ILE A 83 4.31 0.73 13.45
C ILE A 83 4.40 0.15 14.86
N GLU A 84 5.25 -0.83 15.11
CA GLU A 84 5.50 -1.36 16.45
C GLU A 84 6.13 -0.30 17.38
N LYS A 85 7.09 0.48 16.87
CA LYS A 85 7.69 1.63 17.57
C LYS A 85 6.62 2.66 17.97
N ILE A 86 5.70 2.99 17.06
CA ILE A 86 4.59 3.91 17.34
C ILE A 86 3.64 3.32 18.38
N ASN A 87 3.21 2.06 18.20
CA ASN A 87 2.23 1.40 19.06
C ASN A 87 2.74 1.16 20.49
N SER A 88 4.05 1.08 20.69
CA SER A 88 4.69 0.88 22.01
C SER A 88 5.11 2.19 22.69
N SER A 89 4.80 3.33 22.07
CA SER A 89 5.16 4.67 22.55
C SER A 89 3.88 5.49 22.83
N SER A 90 4.03 6.75 23.25
CA SER A 90 2.90 7.63 23.60
C SER A 90 3.05 9.00 22.97
N ILE A 91 2.01 9.83 23.05
CA ILE A 91 2.10 11.21 22.59
C ILE A 91 3.20 12.02 23.31
N ASP A 92 3.48 11.72 24.58
CA ASP A 92 4.45 12.46 25.42
C ASP A 92 5.89 12.39 24.88
N ASN A 93 6.25 11.28 24.23
CA ASN A 93 7.55 11.12 23.57
C ASN A 93 7.46 11.23 22.04
N ARG A 94 6.36 11.83 21.54
CA ARG A 94 6.06 11.93 20.10
C ARG A 94 6.11 10.57 19.41
N PHE A 95 5.57 9.53 20.04
CA PHE A 95 5.59 8.15 19.57
C PHE A 95 6.99 7.60 19.23
N ASN A 96 8.03 8.20 19.82
CA ASN A 96 9.45 7.99 19.49
C ASN A 96 9.81 8.22 18.01
N VAL A 97 8.96 8.82 17.18
CA VAL A 97 9.28 8.98 15.75
C VAL A 97 10.32 10.08 15.52
N ASP A 98 11.16 9.89 14.50
CA ASP A 98 12.15 10.85 14.03
C ASP A 98 11.82 11.43 12.63
N GLU A 99 12.74 12.22 12.07
CA GLU A 99 12.56 12.91 10.79
C GLU A 99 12.53 11.94 9.59
N ASP A 100 13.15 10.77 9.69
CA ASP A 100 13.18 9.75 8.62
C ASP A 100 11.95 8.82 8.69
N ASP A 101 11.39 8.63 9.89
CA ASP A 101 10.23 7.78 10.11
C ASP A 101 8.98 8.25 9.35
N MET A 102 8.67 9.55 9.36
CA MET A 102 7.43 10.05 8.77
C MET A 102 7.39 9.94 7.23
N PRO A 103 8.48 10.26 6.49
CA PRO A 103 8.58 9.94 5.08
C PRO A 103 8.47 8.44 4.78
N ALA A 104 9.09 7.57 5.59
CA ALA A 104 8.99 6.13 5.42
C ALA A 104 7.54 5.63 5.63
N LEU A 105 6.85 6.21 6.61
CA LEU A 105 5.45 5.90 6.90
C LEU A 105 4.52 6.37 5.79
N ASN A 106 4.73 7.56 5.22
CA ASN A 106 3.96 8.05 4.08
C ASN A 106 4.21 7.21 2.82
N HIS A 107 5.45 6.77 2.59
CA HIS A 107 5.74 5.82 1.52
C HIS A 107 4.99 4.49 1.74
N PHE A 108 4.91 4.00 2.98
CA PHE A 108 4.07 2.84 3.29
C PHE A 108 2.58 3.10 2.98
N VAL A 109 2.04 4.28 3.28
CA VAL A 109 0.65 4.65 2.87
C VAL A 109 0.48 4.60 1.35
N SER A 110 1.45 5.10 0.57
CA SER A 110 1.42 5.00 -0.90
C SER A 110 1.47 3.55 -1.38
N LEU A 111 2.32 2.71 -0.78
CA LEU A 111 2.34 1.26 -1.05
C LEU A 111 0.98 0.61 -0.74
N MET A 112 0.38 0.93 0.41
CA MET A 112 -0.94 0.44 0.82
C MET A 112 -2.02 0.82 -0.19
N TYR A 113 -1.96 2.04 -0.75
CA TYR A 113 -2.91 2.54 -1.76
C TYR A 113 -2.78 1.79 -3.10
N TRP A 114 -1.59 1.76 -3.70
CA TRP A 114 -1.42 1.24 -5.06
C TRP A 114 -1.54 -0.27 -5.19
N ARG A 115 -1.32 -1.02 -4.12
CA ARG A 115 -1.42 -2.48 -4.15
C ARG A 115 -2.85 -3.02 -3.99
N LEU A 116 -3.83 -2.15 -3.75
CA LEU A 116 -5.23 -2.57 -3.61
C LEU A 116 -5.76 -3.09 -4.96
N PRO A 117 -6.46 -4.25 -4.98
CA PRO A 117 -6.94 -4.85 -6.22
C PRO A 117 -7.81 -3.92 -7.07
N HIS A 118 -8.70 -3.15 -6.43
CA HIS A 118 -9.61 -2.24 -7.11
C HIS A 118 -8.92 -1.03 -7.76
N ARG A 119 -7.66 -0.74 -7.41
CA ARG A 119 -6.85 0.34 -8.02
C ARG A 119 -6.17 -0.08 -9.32
N LYS A 120 -6.28 -1.35 -9.72
CA LYS A 120 -5.65 -1.87 -10.94
C LYS A 120 -6.09 -1.11 -12.20
N GLU A 121 -7.39 -0.83 -12.33
CA GLU A 121 -7.91 -0.07 -13.48
C GLU A 121 -7.47 1.39 -13.46
N GLU A 122 -7.47 2.02 -12.27
CA GLU A 122 -6.97 3.39 -12.10
C GLU A 122 -5.50 3.50 -12.52
N LEU A 123 -4.65 2.59 -12.05
CA LEU A 123 -3.25 2.55 -12.44
C LEU A 123 -3.08 2.30 -13.94
N ARG A 124 -3.87 1.38 -14.52
CA ARG A 124 -3.81 1.09 -15.95
C ARG A 124 -4.17 2.33 -16.78
N ASN A 125 -5.20 3.06 -16.39
CA ASN A 125 -5.60 4.29 -17.05
C ASN A 125 -4.52 5.37 -16.91
N PHE A 126 -3.95 5.53 -15.71
CA PHE A 126 -2.84 6.43 -15.47
C PHE A 126 -1.64 6.10 -16.36
N VAL A 127 -1.22 4.83 -16.42
CA VAL A 127 -0.10 4.39 -17.25
C VAL A 127 -0.38 4.65 -18.74
N ARG A 128 -1.57 4.31 -19.24
CA ARG A 128 -1.91 4.46 -20.67
C ARG A 128 -1.96 5.93 -21.12
N ASN A 129 -2.50 6.80 -20.27
CA ASN A 129 -2.72 8.21 -20.59
C ASN A 129 -1.47 9.08 -20.47
N ASN A 130 -0.36 8.53 -19.99
CA ASN A 130 0.91 9.25 -19.84
C ASN A 130 2.00 8.63 -20.73
N ASP A 131 2.99 9.44 -21.11
CA ASP A 131 4.21 8.92 -21.73
C ASP A 131 5.13 8.31 -20.67
N LEU A 132 6.02 7.40 -21.06
CA LEU A 132 6.94 6.74 -20.11
C LEU A 132 7.79 7.75 -19.34
N ASN A 133 8.15 8.87 -19.97
CA ASN A 133 8.92 9.92 -19.31
C ASN A 133 8.18 10.49 -18.10
N THR A 134 6.88 10.74 -18.23
CA THR A 134 6.01 11.19 -17.12
C THR A 134 5.89 10.10 -16.04
N LEU A 135 5.98 8.84 -16.45
CA LEU A 135 6.05 7.68 -15.56
C LEU A 135 7.46 7.47 -14.95
N GLY A 136 8.44 8.34 -15.21
CA GLY A 136 9.80 8.24 -14.68
C GLY A 136 10.71 7.26 -15.43
N LEU A 137 10.31 6.80 -16.62
CA LEU A 137 10.98 5.79 -17.42
C LEU A 137 11.30 6.31 -18.82
N ALA A 138 12.27 5.71 -19.51
CA ALA A 138 12.51 6.00 -20.91
C ALA A 138 13.01 4.76 -21.64
N ILE A 139 12.44 4.46 -22.81
CA ILE A 139 12.97 3.46 -23.73
C ILE A 139 13.60 4.19 -24.91
N LYS A 140 14.90 3.97 -25.08
CA LYS A 140 15.69 4.52 -26.17
C LYS A 140 16.34 3.41 -26.96
N ASP A 141 16.48 3.60 -28.26
CA ASP A 141 17.29 2.73 -29.11
C ASP A 141 18.80 2.94 -28.84
N LYS A 142 19.64 2.20 -29.56
CA LYS A 142 21.10 2.30 -29.46
C LYS A 142 21.66 3.70 -29.83
N ASN A 143 20.88 4.53 -30.52
CA ASN A 143 21.24 5.88 -30.93
C ASN A 143 20.67 6.95 -29.98
N GLY A 144 19.97 6.55 -28.91
CA GLY A 144 19.34 7.45 -27.95
C GLY A 144 17.97 7.99 -28.37
N ILE A 145 17.40 7.49 -29.47
CA ILE A 145 16.10 7.92 -30.00
C ILE A 145 14.97 7.18 -29.27
N LYS A 146 13.90 7.89 -28.91
CA LYS A 146 12.72 7.29 -28.25
C LYS A 146 12.09 6.20 -29.13
N ASP A 147 11.90 5.01 -28.57
CA ASP A 147 11.22 3.89 -29.23
C ASP A 147 9.74 3.85 -28.83
N LYS A 148 8.90 4.59 -29.56
CA LYS A 148 7.46 4.70 -29.29
C LYS A 148 6.73 3.35 -29.37
N LYS A 149 7.19 2.44 -30.23
CA LYS A 149 6.54 1.14 -30.41
C LYS A 149 6.73 0.28 -29.17
N ARG A 150 7.97 0.16 -28.70
CA ARG A 150 8.29 -0.59 -27.47
C ARG A 150 7.69 0.06 -26.23
N GLU A 151 7.58 1.37 -26.21
CA GLU A 151 6.89 2.11 -25.16
C GLU A 151 5.42 1.68 -25.04
N GLU A 152 4.68 1.67 -26.14
CA GLU A 152 3.28 1.23 -26.15
C GLU A 152 3.12 -0.27 -25.84
N GLU A 153 4.05 -1.11 -26.30
CA GLU A 153 4.07 -2.54 -25.94
C GLU A 153 4.28 -2.73 -24.43
N LEU A 154 5.24 -2.00 -23.82
CA LEU A 154 5.52 -2.08 -22.39
C LEU A 154 4.31 -1.63 -21.57
N LYS A 155 3.75 -0.45 -21.87
CA LYS A 155 2.60 0.14 -21.17
C LYS A 155 1.37 -0.76 -21.17
N ASN A 156 1.19 -1.58 -22.20
CA ASN A 156 0.06 -2.51 -22.33
C ASN A 156 0.35 -3.91 -21.76
N SER A 157 1.55 -4.18 -21.26
CA SER A 157 1.88 -5.48 -20.69
C SER A 157 1.42 -5.61 -19.23
N GLU A 158 0.74 -6.70 -18.90
CA GLU A 158 0.34 -7.01 -17.52
C GLU A 158 1.52 -7.14 -16.54
N PRO A 159 2.68 -7.75 -16.92
CA PRO A 159 3.89 -7.72 -16.11
C PRO A 159 4.34 -6.31 -15.71
N PHE A 160 4.34 -5.38 -16.66
CA PHE A 160 4.69 -3.99 -16.39
C PHE A 160 3.69 -3.34 -15.45
N LEU A 161 2.38 -3.46 -15.72
CA LEU A 161 1.35 -2.88 -14.86
C LEU A 161 1.45 -3.38 -13.41
N ASN A 162 1.71 -4.67 -13.21
CA ASN A 162 1.89 -5.23 -11.87
C ASN A 162 3.16 -4.72 -11.17
N ALA A 163 4.29 -4.64 -11.88
CA ALA A 163 5.52 -4.09 -11.32
C ALA A 163 5.42 -2.58 -11.06
N TYR A 164 4.68 -1.87 -11.93
CA TYR A 164 4.51 -0.43 -11.85
C TYR A 164 3.64 -0.02 -10.65
N LYS A 165 2.81 -0.89 -10.07
CA LYS A 165 2.13 -0.63 -8.77
C LYS A 165 3.13 -0.26 -7.69
N TYR A 166 4.14 -1.12 -7.52
CA TYR A 166 5.22 -0.92 -6.56
C TYR A 166 6.07 0.29 -6.95
N TYR A 167 6.51 0.37 -8.21
CA TYR A 167 7.35 1.49 -8.65
C TYR A 167 6.65 2.86 -8.52
N ASN A 168 5.35 2.93 -8.81
CA ASN A 168 4.60 4.17 -8.70
C ASN A 168 4.53 4.68 -7.26
N SER A 169 4.50 3.79 -6.26
CA SER A 169 4.58 4.20 -4.85
C SER A 169 5.93 4.83 -4.48
N LEU A 170 7.02 4.42 -5.12
CA LEU A 170 8.33 5.08 -4.96
C LEU A 170 8.33 6.44 -5.65
N MET A 171 7.69 6.53 -6.81
CA MET A 171 7.56 7.78 -7.55
C MET A 171 6.69 8.81 -6.83
N ASP A 172 5.67 8.39 -6.08
CA ASP A 172 4.89 9.30 -5.26
C ASP A 172 5.76 10.03 -4.23
N SER A 173 6.68 9.32 -3.57
CA SER A 173 7.64 9.95 -2.65
C SER A 173 8.56 10.95 -3.33
N MET A 174 9.01 10.65 -4.55
CA MET A 174 9.81 11.59 -5.34
C MET A 174 9.02 12.80 -5.80
N ARG A 175 7.79 12.59 -6.31
CA ARG A 175 6.89 13.66 -6.78
C ARG A 175 6.51 14.59 -5.64
N GLY A 176 6.33 14.05 -4.44
CA GLY A 176 6.02 14.79 -3.23
C GLY A 176 7.24 15.24 -2.43
N PHE A 177 8.46 15.25 -2.98
CA PHE A 177 9.67 15.63 -2.24
C PHE A 177 9.61 17.05 -1.65
N GLU A 178 8.89 17.96 -2.30
CA GLU A 178 8.67 19.33 -1.81
C GLU A 178 7.45 19.46 -0.88
N CYS A 179 6.69 18.38 -0.67
CA CYS A 179 5.55 18.37 0.24
C CYS A 179 6.03 18.65 1.68
N ARG A 180 5.38 19.60 2.34
CA ARG A 180 5.62 19.98 3.74
C ARG A 180 4.38 19.82 4.61
N THR A 181 3.34 19.18 4.09
CA THR A 181 2.10 18.94 4.83
C THR A 181 2.43 18.15 6.12
N PRO A 182 2.01 18.65 7.29
CA PRO A 182 2.31 17.99 8.55
C PRO A 182 1.58 16.65 8.65
N TYR A 183 2.19 15.74 9.41
CA TYR A 183 1.63 14.45 9.76
C TYR A 183 1.40 14.42 11.27
N THR A 184 0.17 14.12 11.68
CA THR A 184 -0.19 14.00 13.09
C THR A 184 -0.64 12.58 13.36
N ILE A 185 -0.05 11.96 14.39
CA ILE A 185 -0.55 10.69 14.93
C ILE A 185 -1.57 11.03 16.01
N ILE A 186 -2.78 10.51 15.88
CA ILE A 186 -3.88 10.72 16.82
C ILE A 186 -4.18 9.40 17.52
N GLU A 187 -4.22 9.43 18.85
CA GLU A 187 -4.63 8.29 19.66
C GLU A 187 -6.15 8.21 19.77
N SER A 188 -6.64 6.97 19.67
CA SER A 188 -8.01 6.61 19.95
C SER A 188 -8.26 6.68 21.46
N THR A 189 -9.46 7.06 21.84
CA THR A 189 -9.97 6.73 23.17
C THR A 189 -10.34 5.24 23.22
N ASP A 190 -10.18 4.56 24.36
CA ASP A 190 -10.51 3.13 24.49
C ASP A 190 -11.96 2.79 24.12
N LYS A 191 -12.85 3.79 24.14
CA LYS A 191 -14.27 3.65 23.80
C LYS A 191 -14.54 3.57 22.31
N PHE A 192 -13.63 4.06 21.47
CA PHE A 192 -13.86 4.21 20.03
C PHE A 192 -12.65 3.78 19.20
N PRO A 193 -12.25 2.49 19.25
CA PRO A 193 -11.10 2.00 18.52
C PRO A 193 -11.22 2.30 17.03
N TYR A 194 -10.10 2.65 16.40
CA TYR A 194 -10.06 2.78 14.95
C TYR A 194 -10.27 1.43 14.27
N LEU A 195 -10.86 1.49 13.07
CA LEU A 195 -11.17 0.32 12.25
C LEU A 195 -10.34 0.37 10.97
N CYS A 196 -9.94 -0.81 10.49
CA CYS A 196 -9.39 -0.99 9.15
C CYS A 196 -10.48 -1.43 8.19
N SER A 197 -10.34 -1.05 6.91
CA SER A 197 -11.16 -1.54 5.79
C SER A 197 -10.27 -2.22 4.73
N ASP A 198 -10.89 -2.76 3.68
CA ASP A 198 -10.23 -3.21 2.45
C ASP A 198 -9.70 -2.04 1.58
N ASN A 199 -9.96 -0.79 1.97
CA ASN A 199 -9.39 0.43 1.41
C ASN A 199 -8.97 1.38 2.54
N PRO A 200 -7.83 1.11 3.22
CA PRO A 200 -7.49 1.75 4.49
C PRO A 200 -7.05 3.21 4.37
N VAL A 201 -6.71 3.67 3.15
CA VAL A 201 -6.30 5.06 2.91
C VAL A 201 -7.55 5.85 2.51
N ILE A 202 -8.02 6.72 3.40
CA ILE A 202 -9.15 7.61 3.12
C ILE A 202 -8.57 8.96 2.69
N LEU A 203 -8.70 9.27 1.41
CA LEU A 203 -8.24 10.53 0.82
C LEU A 203 -9.41 11.51 0.72
N GLU A 204 -9.14 12.79 0.89
CA GLU A 204 -10.14 13.84 0.67
C GLU A 204 -10.55 13.90 -0.82
N LYS A 205 -9.57 13.75 -1.72
CA LYS A 205 -9.80 13.69 -3.16
C LYS A 205 -10.04 12.26 -3.62
N ASN A 206 -11.11 12.08 -4.38
CA ASN A 206 -11.49 10.78 -4.93
C ASN A 206 -10.98 10.53 -6.35
N GLU A 207 -10.66 11.58 -7.11
CA GLU A 207 -10.19 11.48 -8.49
C GLU A 207 -8.68 11.72 -8.59
N MET A 208 -7.95 10.71 -9.03
CA MET A 208 -6.48 10.73 -9.21
C MET A 208 -5.73 11.37 -8.03
N PRO A 209 -5.90 10.85 -6.81
CA PRO A 209 -5.28 11.44 -5.65
C PRO A 209 -3.76 11.31 -5.74
N LYS A 210 -3.09 12.37 -5.31
CA LYS A 210 -1.65 12.39 -5.14
C LYS A 210 -1.35 11.95 -3.71
N VAL A 211 -1.20 10.64 -3.49
CA VAL A 211 -1.12 10.05 -2.14
C VAL A 211 -0.11 10.76 -1.23
N TYR A 212 1.03 11.18 -1.78
CA TYR A 212 2.07 11.88 -1.03
C TYR A 212 1.76 13.36 -0.72
N GLU A 213 0.89 14.03 -1.48
CA GLU A 213 0.61 15.48 -1.36
C GLU A 213 -0.77 15.77 -0.76
N ASP A 214 -1.76 14.95 -1.07
CA ASP A 214 -3.15 15.15 -0.65
C ASP A 214 -3.37 14.73 0.80
N ASP A 215 -4.47 15.24 1.35
CA ASP A 215 -4.86 15.01 2.72
C ASP A 215 -5.49 13.63 2.86
N TYR A 216 -5.11 12.92 3.93
CA TYR A 216 -5.60 11.57 4.17
C TYR A 216 -5.72 11.22 5.66
N LEU A 217 -6.57 10.24 5.92
CA LEU A 217 -6.60 9.45 7.13
C LEU A 217 -6.11 8.03 6.83
N PHE A 218 -5.22 7.53 7.68
CA PHE A 218 -4.72 6.16 7.59
C PHE A 218 -4.64 5.51 8.99
N PRO A 219 -5.53 4.56 9.32
CA PRO A 219 -5.46 3.83 10.57
C PRO A 219 -4.17 3.02 10.65
N LEU A 220 -3.39 3.15 11.72
CA LEU A 220 -2.17 2.35 11.95
C LEU A 220 -2.45 1.09 12.74
N SER A 221 -3.40 1.20 13.67
CA SER A 221 -3.85 0.14 14.54
C SER A 221 -5.25 0.50 15.08
N ARG A 222 -5.81 -0.31 15.98
CA ARG A 222 -7.03 0.05 16.72
C ARG A 222 -6.85 1.28 17.64
N GLN A 223 -5.61 1.68 17.94
CA GLN A 223 -5.28 2.76 18.88
C GLN A 223 -4.75 4.02 18.20
N GLN A 224 -4.21 3.95 17.00
CA GLN A 224 -3.61 5.12 16.34
C GLN A 224 -4.09 5.29 14.89
N VAL A 225 -4.24 6.54 14.48
CA VAL A 225 -4.48 6.95 13.09
C VAL A 225 -3.50 8.05 12.71
N ILE A 226 -3.02 8.04 11.46
CA ILE A 226 -2.34 9.19 10.88
C ILE A 226 -3.37 10.09 10.27
N HIS A 227 -3.28 11.37 10.60
CA HIS A 227 -3.96 12.46 9.93
C HIS A 227 -2.93 13.35 9.26
N LYS A 228 -3.01 13.44 7.94
CA LYS A 228 -2.21 14.35 7.13
C LYS A 228 -3.15 15.40 6.55
N ASN A 229 -2.92 16.66 6.90
CA ASN A 229 -3.84 17.76 6.60
C ASN A 229 -3.05 19.08 6.43
N LYS A 230 -3.50 19.93 5.51
CA LYS A 230 -2.89 21.23 5.20
C LYS A 230 -3.34 22.37 6.12
#